data_AF-A0A9D5LQP2-F1
#
_entry.id   AF-A0A9D5LQP2-F1
#
_cell.length_a   1.000
_cell.length_b   1.000
_cell.length_c   1.000
_cell.angle_alpha   90.00
_cell.angle_beta   90.00
_cell.angle_gamma   90.00
#
_symmetry.space_group_name_H-M   'P 1'
#
loop_
_entity.id
_entity.type
_entity.pdbx_description
1 polymer ?
#
loop_
_entity_poly.entity_id
_entity_poly.type
_entity_poly.pdbx_seq_one_letter_code
_entity_poly.pdbx_strand_id
1 'polypeptide(L)'
;MIKVRLERVAYFEADSNYCHVVFINGAKATLLTSLVNIEELLVERFKGDNPMFIRIGKKYIVNRQYIFQINVPRQKLIMTDYVTQGVMEISISKDALKNLKLLYTNI
;
A
#
# COMPACT_ATOMS: atom_id res chain seq x y z
N MET A 1 19.31 -11.43 -4.29
CA MET A 1 19.11 -10.15 -3.58
C MET A 1 18.05 -9.35 -4.32
N ILE A 2 16.95 -8.94 -3.64
CA ILE A 2 15.88 -8.15 -4.26
C ILE A 2 16.14 -6.68 -3.93
N LYS A 3 16.23 -5.82 -4.96
CA LYS A 3 16.32 -4.37 -4.79
C LYS A 3 14.93 -3.76 -4.95
N VAL A 4 14.38 -3.23 -3.87
CA VAL A 4 13.05 -2.58 -3.88
C VAL A 4 13.23 -1.08 -4.10
N ARG A 5 12.65 -0.56 -5.21
CA ARG A 5 12.51 0.88 -5.44
C ARG A 5 11.17 1.33 -4.86
N LEU A 6 11.22 1.97 -3.70
CA LEU A 6 10.02 2.33 -2.92
C LEU A 6 9.08 3.25 -3.72
N GLU A 7 9.64 4.07 -4.60
CA GLU A 7 8.86 4.99 -5.45
C GLU A 7 7.93 4.25 -6.41
N ARG A 8 8.23 2.98 -6.74
CA ARG A 8 7.42 2.16 -7.66
C ARG A 8 6.53 1.14 -6.95
N VAL A 9 6.60 1.07 -5.62
CA VAL A 9 5.78 0.14 -4.84
C VAL A 9 4.36 0.66 -4.79
N ALA A 10 3.39 -0.18 -5.14
CA ALA A 10 1.97 0.10 -4.97
C ALA A 10 1.53 -0.23 -3.55
N TYR A 11 1.86 -1.44 -3.07
CA TYR A 11 1.56 -1.85 -1.71
C TYR A 11 2.44 -3.00 -1.24
N PHE A 12 2.44 -3.20 0.07
CA PHE A 12 2.92 -4.39 0.75
C PHE A 12 1.73 -5.17 1.30
N GLU A 13 1.83 -6.50 1.26
CA GLU A 13 0.81 -7.41 1.76
C GLU A 13 1.42 -8.43 2.73
N ALA A 14 0.81 -8.57 3.92
CA ALA A 14 1.23 -9.57 4.89
C ALA A 14 0.87 -10.99 4.44
N ASP A 15 1.84 -11.89 4.53
CA ASP A 15 1.67 -13.33 4.33
C ASP A 15 2.37 -14.11 5.45
N SER A 16 1.67 -14.24 6.59
CA SER A 16 2.19 -14.89 7.80
C SER A 16 3.50 -14.26 8.28
N ASN A 17 4.63 -14.95 8.15
CA ASN A 17 5.97 -14.45 8.52
C ASN A 17 6.71 -13.75 7.37
N TYR A 18 6.07 -13.69 6.20
CA TYR A 18 6.57 -13.08 5.00
C TYR A 18 5.74 -11.85 4.62
N CYS A 19 6.27 -11.07 3.71
CA CYS A 19 5.62 -9.90 3.17
C CYS A 19 5.78 -9.92 1.65
N HIS A 20 4.70 -9.66 0.93
CA HIS A 20 4.76 -9.45 -0.50
C HIS A 20 4.90 -7.97 -0.80
N VAL A 21 5.84 -7.61 -1.67
CA VAL A 21 5.88 -6.28 -2.28
C VAL A 21 5.26 -6.38 -3.66
N VAL A 22 4.31 -5.48 -3.95
CA VAL A 22 3.65 -5.37 -5.23
C VAL A 22 3.94 -4.00 -5.82
N PHE A 23 4.51 -3.97 -7.01
CA PHE A 23 4.84 -2.76 -7.76
C PHE A 23 3.64 -2.33 -8.60
N ILE A 24 3.57 -1.04 -8.95
CA ILE A 24 2.43 -0.47 -9.67
C ILE A 24 2.19 -1.09 -11.06
N ASN A 25 3.24 -1.65 -11.66
CA ASN A 25 3.14 -2.41 -12.91
C ASN A 25 2.65 -3.86 -12.74
N GLY A 26 2.25 -4.27 -11.54
CA GLY A 26 1.77 -5.61 -11.21
C GLY A 26 2.86 -6.62 -10.87
N ALA A 27 4.15 -6.26 -10.96
CA ALA A 27 5.22 -7.17 -10.54
C ALA A 27 5.13 -7.44 -9.03
N LYS A 28 5.34 -8.69 -8.63
CA LYS A 28 5.26 -9.14 -7.23
C LYS A 28 6.56 -9.82 -6.83
N ALA A 29 7.02 -9.57 -5.61
CA ALA A 29 8.14 -10.29 -5.01
C ALA A 29 7.88 -10.58 -3.53
N THR A 30 8.42 -11.70 -3.05
CA THR A 30 8.33 -12.10 -1.64
C THR A 30 9.56 -11.59 -0.89
N LEU A 31 9.32 -10.94 0.24
CA LEU A 31 10.33 -10.48 1.19
C LEU A 31 10.37 -11.44 2.39
N LEU A 32 11.57 -11.80 2.80
CA LEU A 32 11.85 -12.67 3.95
C LEU A 32 11.74 -11.91 5.28
N THR A 33 10.68 -11.12 5.45
CA THR A 33 10.44 -10.30 6.63
C THR A 33 8.96 -10.04 6.82
N SER A 34 8.55 -9.73 8.05
CA SER A 34 7.16 -9.46 8.38
C SER A 34 6.71 -8.08 7.89
N LEU A 35 5.39 -7.88 7.76
CA LEU A 35 4.84 -6.56 7.44
C LEU A 35 5.13 -5.51 8.52
N VAL A 36 5.24 -5.92 9.79
CA VAL A 36 5.56 -5.03 10.93
C VAL A 36 6.96 -4.47 10.79
N ASN A 37 7.94 -5.34 10.51
CA ASN A 37 9.33 -4.91 10.30
C ASN A 37 9.44 -3.99 9.08
N ILE A 38 8.65 -4.22 8.02
CA ILE A 38 8.59 -3.32 6.87
C ILE A 38 8.04 -1.95 7.27
N GLU A 39 6.98 -1.89 8.08
CA GLU A 39 6.44 -0.62 8.58
C GLU A 39 7.50 0.18 9.34
N GLU A 40 8.22 -0.45 10.27
CA GLU A 40 9.28 0.18 11.05
C GLU A 40 10.39 0.73 10.13
N LEU A 41 10.85 -0.07 9.17
CA LEU A 41 11.86 0.36 8.18
C LEU A 41 11.38 1.53 7.31
N LEU A 42 10.09 1.59 6.98
CA LEU A 42 9.50 2.69 6.21
C LEU A 42 9.42 3.96 7.05
N VAL A 43 9.03 3.86 8.33
CA VAL A 43 8.99 4.99 9.27
C VAL A 43 10.39 5.55 9.51
N GLU A 44 11.39 4.69 9.68
CA GLU A 44 12.78 5.12 9.87
C GLU A 44 13.33 5.84 8.63
N ARG A 45 12.97 5.37 7.43
CA ARG A 45 13.45 5.93 6.15
C ARG A 45 12.74 7.22 5.77
N PHE A 46 11.44 7.34 6.04
CA PHE A 46 10.62 8.49 5.69
C PHE A 46 10.19 9.24 6.95
N LYS A 47 11.14 9.90 7.61
CA LYS A 47 10.86 10.81 8.73
C LYS A 47 10.25 12.10 8.16
N GLY A 48 8.95 12.31 8.34
CA GLY A 48 8.27 13.54 7.94
C GLY A 48 6.75 13.49 8.12
N ASP A 49 6.10 14.65 8.04
CA ASP A 49 4.67 14.84 8.33
C ASP A 49 3.73 14.17 7.30
N ASN A 50 4.25 13.77 6.13
CA ASN A 50 3.47 13.14 5.07
C ASN A 50 4.11 11.83 4.59
N PRO A 51 3.99 10.73 5.34
CA PRO A 51 4.68 9.48 5.03
C PRO A 51 4.14 8.87 3.73
N MET A 52 5.02 8.45 2.82
CA MET A 52 4.64 7.88 1.52
C MET A 52 3.71 6.65 1.61
N PHE A 53 3.78 5.93 2.72
CA PHE A 53 3.04 4.70 2.95
C PHE A 53 2.02 4.87 4.09
N ILE A 54 0.88 4.18 3.98
CA ILE A 54 -0.17 4.11 5.00
C ILE A 54 -0.48 2.65 5.31
N ARG A 55 -0.46 2.27 6.57
CA ARG A 55 -0.97 0.98 7.02
C ARG A 55 -2.50 0.97 7.02
N ILE A 56 -3.09 -0.01 6.34
CA ILE A 56 -4.52 -0.19 6.18
C ILE A 56 -4.92 -1.59 6.67
N GLY A 57 -5.58 -1.62 7.82
CA GLY A 57 -5.96 -2.87 8.47
C GLY A 57 -4.76 -3.71 8.88
N LYS A 58 -4.94 -5.04 8.93
CA LYS A 58 -3.89 -5.97 9.38
C LYS A 58 -2.94 -6.41 8.26
N LYS A 59 -3.41 -6.37 7.02
CA LYS A 59 -2.73 -7.02 5.88
C LYS A 59 -2.02 -6.08 4.92
N TYR A 60 -2.34 -4.79 4.87
CA TYR A 60 -1.86 -3.93 3.80
C TYR A 60 -1.09 -2.72 4.33
N ILE A 61 0.01 -2.38 3.65
CA ILE A 61 0.62 -1.05 3.70
C ILE A 61 0.62 -0.52 2.27
N VAL A 62 -0.12 0.54 1.98
CA VAL A 62 -0.30 1.04 0.61
C VAL A 62 0.47 2.33 0.40
N ASN A 63 0.93 2.55 -0.83
CA ASN A 63 1.51 3.81 -1.25
C ASN A 63 0.39 4.83 -1.52
N ARG A 64 0.37 5.91 -0.74
CA ARG A 64 -0.68 6.93 -0.85
C ARG A 64 -0.64 7.72 -2.15
N GLN A 65 0.52 7.81 -2.80
CA GLN A 65 0.70 8.57 -4.03
C GLN A 65 -0.05 7.96 -5.21
N TYR A 66 -0.31 6.66 -5.16
CA TYR A 66 -1.00 5.95 -6.23
C TYR A 66 -2.49 5.77 -5.98
N ILE A 67 -3.03 6.17 -4.83
CA ILE A 67 -4.46 6.02 -4.55
C ILE A 67 -5.26 6.91 -5.50
N PHE A 68 -6.04 6.28 -6.38
CA PHE A 68 -6.95 6.96 -7.29
C PHE A 68 -8.37 6.98 -6.77
N GLN A 69 -8.87 5.85 -6.28
CA GLN A 69 -10.25 5.74 -5.81
C GLN A 69 -10.38 4.77 -4.63
N ILE A 70 -11.11 5.21 -3.60
CA ILE A 70 -11.47 4.39 -2.43
C ILE A 70 -12.94 4.01 -2.55
N ASN A 71 -13.24 2.78 -2.94
CA ASN A 71 -14.60 2.28 -3.10
C ASN A 71 -15.01 1.40 -1.91
N VAL A 72 -15.52 2.03 -0.86
CA VAL A 72 -15.99 1.34 0.36
C VAL A 72 -17.15 0.36 0.07
N PRO A 73 -18.20 0.71 -0.70
CA PRO A 73 -19.29 -0.22 -0.98
C PRO A 73 -18.86 -1.49 -1.72
N ARG A 74 -17.94 -1.37 -2.69
CA ARG A 74 -17.41 -2.51 -3.47
C ARG A 74 -16.21 -3.18 -2.81
N GLN A 75 -15.75 -2.68 -1.66
CA GLN A 75 -14.55 -3.18 -0.97
C GLN A 75 -13.29 -3.17 -1.85
N LYS A 76 -13.14 -2.15 -2.68
CA LYS A 76 -12.00 -2.01 -3.61
C LYS A 76 -11.21 -0.73 -3.36
N LEU A 77 -9.88 -0.84 -3.38
CA LEU A 77 -8.97 0.29 -3.54
C LEU A 77 -8.40 0.25 -4.95
N ILE A 78 -8.48 1.37 -5.66
CA ILE A 78 -8.01 1.51 -7.03
C ILE A 78 -6.79 2.42 -7.02
N MET A 79 -5.72 1.96 -7.67
CA MET A 79 -4.44 2.65 -7.74
C MET A 79 -3.96 2.82 -9.18
N THR A 80 -3.30 3.93 -9.49
CA THR A 80 -2.64 4.16 -10.79
C THR A 80 -1.46 5.11 -10.66
N ASP A 81 -0.45 4.94 -11.52
CA ASP A 81 0.65 5.89 -11.68
C ASP A 81 0.40 6.94 -12.77
N TYR A 82 -0.74 6.88 -13.49
CA TYR A 82 -1.08 7.71 -14.65
C TYR A 82 -0.05 7.70 -15.79
N VAL A 83 0.91 6.78 -15.75
CA VAL A 83 1.96 6.61 -16.77
C VAL A 83 1.74 5.29 -17.50
N THR A 84 1.42 4.23 -16.76
CA THR A 84 1.10 2.92 -17.33
C THR A 84 -0.36 2.84 -17.73
N GLN A 85 -0.65 2.06 -18.78
CA GLN A 85 -2.03 1.79 -19.17
C GLN A 85 -2.69 0.86 -18.14
N GLY A 86 -3.79 1.32 -17.55
CA GLY A 86 -4.63 0.54 -16.65
C GLY A 86 -4.63 1.05 -15.22
N VAL A 87 -5.37 0.33 -14.38
CA VAL A 87 -5.47 0.57 -12.95
C VAL A 87 -5.24 -0.73 -12.21
N MET A 88 -4.64 -0.64 -11.03
CA MET A 88 -4.49 -1.73 -10.10
C MET A 88 -5.66 -1.71 -9.12
N GLU A 89 -6.42 -2.80 -9.06
CA GLU A 89 -7.51 -2.96 -8.11
C GLU A 89 -7.15 -4.00 -7.04
N ILE A 90 -7.31 -3.64 -5.77
CA ILE A 90 -7.13 -4.57 -4.66
C ILE A 90 -8.37 -4.61 -3.76
N SER A 91 -8.71 -5.83 -3.31
CA SER A 91 -9.84 -6.07 -2.41
C SER A 91 -9.42 -5.86 -0.97
N ILE A 92 -10.01 -4.87 -0.30
CA ILE A 92 -9.70 -4.51 1.10
C ILE A 92 -10.98 -4.57 1.93
N SER A 93 -10.85 -4.92 3.22
CA SER A 93 -12.01 -4.94 4.12
C SER A 93 -12.70 -3.58 4.21
N LYS A 94 -14.03 -3.61 4.36
CA LYS A 94 -14.86 -2.41 4.45
C LYS A 94 -14.38 -1.45 5.53
N ASP A 95 -14.07 -1.96 6.73
CA ASP A 95 -13.61 -1.13 7.86
C ASP A 95 -12.26 -0.47 7.60
N ALA A 96 -11.34 -1.19 6.94
CA ALA A 96 -10.04 -0.63 6.63
C ALA A 96 -10.14 0.47 5.55
N LEU A 97 -11.03 0.33 4.56
CA LEU A 97 -11.31 1.37 3.58
C LEU A 97 -12.04 2.58 4.20
N LYS A 98 -12.92 2.37 5.19
CA LYS A 98 -13.53 3.47 5.94
C LYS A 98 -12.48 4.29 6.68
N ASN A 99 -11.57 3.61 7.40
CA ASN A 99 -10.48 4.27 8.12
C ASN A 99 -9.58 5.05 7.15
N LEU A 100 -9.23 4.46 6.01
CA LEU A 100 -8.48 5.16 4.97
C LEU A 100 -9.23 6.41 4.48
N LYS A 101 -10.53 6.30 4.18
CA LYS A 101 -11.33 7.43 3.71
C LYS A 101 -11.40 8.58 4.73
N LEU A 102 -11.49 8.26 6.02
CA LEU A 102 -11.50 9.26 7.10
C LEU A 102 -10.22 10.10 7.11
N LEU A 103 -9.05 9.51 6.78
CA LEU A 103 -7.79 10.26 6.70
C LEU A 103 -7.79 11.35 5.62
N TYR A 104 -8.58 11.18 4.55
CA TYR A 104 -8.69 12.13 3.45
C TYR A 104 -9.91 13.06 3.55
N THR A 105 -10.84 12.80 4.47
CA THR A 105 -12.07 13.61 4.63
C THR A 105 -11.87 14.74 5.65
N ASN A 106 -10.82 14.68 6.48
CA ASN A 106 -10.48 15.71 7.48
C ASN A 106 -9.53 16.81 6.93
N ILE A 107 -9.64 17.12 5.63
CA ILE A 107 -8.89 18.20 4.97
C ILE A 107 -9.91 19.20 4.40
#